data_AF-A0A939J4F6-F1
#
_entry.id   AF-A0A939J4F6-F1
#
_cell.length_a   1.000
_cell.length_b   1.000
_cell.length_c   1.000
_cell.angle_alpha   90.00
_cell.angle_beta   90.00
_cell.angle_gamma   90.00
#
_symmetry.space_group_name_H-M   'P 1'
#
loop_
_entity.id
_entity.type
_entity.pdbx_description
1 polymer ?
#
loop_
_entity_poly.entity_id
_entity_poly.type
_entity_poly.pdbx_seq_one_letter_code
_entity_poly.pdbx_strand_id
1 'polypeptide(L)' 'MAIMGETSATADILFQMGLDSACGRHGSADLVSAHKWFNIAALKGNSDAARYRKELSGEMSREEIAEAQRVAREWLSTH' A
#
# COMPACT_ATOMS: atom_id res chain seq x y z
N MET A 1 18.90 -20.16 10.68
CA MET A 1 17.48 -19.76 10.81
C MET A 1 17.43 -18.28 11.21
N ALA A 2 17.24 -17.36 10.26
CA ALA A 2 16.89 -15.96 10.53
C ALA A 2 16.57 -15.26 9.20
N ILE A 3 15.32 -15.30 8.75
CA ILE A 3 14.81 -14.35 7.73
C ILE A 3 13.36 -13.93 8.04
N MET A 4 12.98 -13.94 9.31
CA MET A 4 11.65 -13.46 9.72
C MET A 4 11.62 -11.95 10.02
N GLY A 5 12.78 -11.29 10.09
CA GLY A 5 12.89 -9.84 10.41
C GLY A 5 12.81 -8.90 9.19
N GLU A 6 13.27 -9.33 8.01
CA GLU A 6 13.35 -8.45 6.83
C GLU A 6 11.98 -8.21 6.18
N THR A 7 11.10 -9.22 6.20
CA THR A 7 9.77 -9.10 5.58
C THR A 7 8.86 -8.15 6.34
N SER A 8 8.91 -8.17 7.69
CA SER A 8 8.18 -7.23 8.54
C SER A 8 8.68 -5.79 8.35
N ALA A 9 10.01 -5.59 8.40
CA ALA A 9 10.59 -4.27 8.20
C ALA A 9 10.23 -3.68 6.82
N THR A 10 10.22 -4.52 5.78
CA THR A 10 9.78 -4.10 4.43
C THR A 10 8.29 -3.77 4.39
N ALA A 11 7.45 -4.56 5.08
CA ALA A 11 6.01 -4.32 5.16
C ALA A 11 5.70 -2.99 5.86
N ASP A 12 6.44 -2.66 6.92
CA ASP A 12 6.28 -1.41 7.69
C ASP A 12 6.75 -0.18 6.89
N ILE A 13 7.84 -0.30 6.12
CA ILE A 13 8.29 0.75 5.20
C ILE A 13 7.20 1.03 4.14
N LEU A 14 6.67 -0.02 3.51
CA LEU A 14 5.60 0.13 2.51
C LEU A 14 4.33 0.70 3.15
N PHE A 15 3.99 0.31 4.38
CA PHE A 15 2.88 0.90 5.12
C PHE A 15 3.09 2.41 5.32
N GLN A 16 4.29 2.83 5.74
CA GLN A 16 4.61 4.24 5.90
C GLN A 16 4.51 5.02 4.57
N MET A 17 4.99 4.45 3.46
CA MET A 17 4.82 5.06 2.13
C MET A 17 3.34 5.25 1.75
N GLY A 18 2.48 4.32 2.17
CA GLY A 18 1.04 4.43 2.00
C GLY A 18 0.45 5.61 2.78
N LEU A 19 0.82 5.76 4.05
CA LEU A 19 0.42 6.89 4.89
C LEU A 19 0.89 8.23 4.30
N ASP A 20 2.12 8.27 3.81
CA ASP A 20 2.72 9.47 3.24
C ASP A 20 2.00 9.92 1.96
N SER A 21 1.58 8.96 1.15
CA SER A 21 0.78 9.19 -0.06
C SER A 21 -0.64 9.67 0.29
N ALA A 22 -1.24 9.10 1.33
CA ALA A 22 -2.57 9.48 1.83
C ALA A 22 -2.58 10.88 2.47
N CYS A 23 -1.50 11.27 3.17
CA CYS A 23 -1.39 12.60 3.78
C CYS A 23 -1.14 13.72 2.77
N GLY A 24 -0.80 13.41 1.51
CA GLY A 24 -0.66 14.41 0.46
C GLY A 24 0.43 15.44 0.74
N ARG A 25 1.63 15.01 1.18
CA ARG A 25 2.76 15.91 1.53
C ARG A 25 3.20 16.89 0.42
N HIS A 26 2.66 16.79 -0.80
CA HIS A 26 2.95 17.65 -1.95
C HIS A 26 1.71 18.30 -2.61
N GLY A 27 0.59 18.43 -1.89
CA GLY A 27 -0.52 19.30 -2.31
C GLY A 27 -1.87 18.62 -2.57
N SER A 28 -1.90 17.29 -2.76
CA SER A 28 -3.13 16.50 -2.76
C SER A 28 -2.85 15.05 -2.36
N ALA A 29 -3.79 14.42 -1.68
CA ALA A 29 -3.71 12.99 -1.35
C ALA A 29 -3.72 12.16 -2.64
N ASP A 30 -2.79 11.23 -2.77
CA ASP A 30 -2.79 10.25 -3.84
C ASP A 30 -3.31 8.92 -3.30
N LEU A 31 -4.63 8.74 -3.41
CA LEU A 31 -5.32 7.55 -2.91
C LEU A 31 -4.93 6.29 -3.69
N VAL A 32 -4.56 6.43 -4.97
CA VAL A 32 -4.12 5.31 -5.83
C VAL A 32 -2.78 4.78 -5.33
N SER A 33 -1.81 5.67 -5.11
CA SER A 33 -0.51 5.30 -4.55
C SER A 33 -0.62 4.79 -3.11
N ALA A 34 -1.46 5.41 -2.28
CA ALA A 34 -1.69 4.95 -0.92
C ALA A 34 -2.28 3.54 -0.88
N HIS A 35 -3.35 3.28 -1.65
CA HIS A 35 -3.96 1.96 -1.75
C HIS A 35 -2.98 0.91 -2.28
N LYS A 36 -2.16 1.26 -3.29
CA LYS A 36 -1.09 0.39 -3.80
C LYS A 36 -0.17 -0.06 -2.68
N TRP A 37 0.39 0.88 -1.92
CA TRP A 37 1.37 0.58 -0.88
C TRP A 37 0.76 -0.22 0.26
N PHE A 38 -0.46 0.10 0.67
CA PHE A 38 -1.18 -0.70 1.66
C PHE A 38 -1.46 -2.12 1.17
N ASN A 39 -1.77 -2.31 -0.11
CA ASN A 39 -1.96 -3.65 -0.68
C ASN A 39 -0.68 -4.49 -0.65
N ILE A 40 0.47 -3.90 -1.00
CA ILE A 40 1.75 -4.61 -0.99
C ILE A 40 2.21 -4.90 0.45
N ALA A 41 2.06 -3.94 1.36
CA ALA A 41 2.37 -4.10 2.78
C ALA A 41 1.51 -5.20 3.43
N ALA A 42 0.21 -5.24 3.11
CA ALA A 42 -0.71 -6.28 3.57
C ALA A 42 -0.28 -7.67 3.10
N LEU A 43 0.12 -7.80 1.82
CA LEU A 43 0.62 -9.05 1.26
C LEU A 43 1.93 -9.52 1.92
N LYS A 44 2.74 -8.59 2.43
CA LYS A 44 3.97 -8.89 3.19
C LYS A 44 3.75 -9.12 4.69
N GLY A 45 2.50 -9.04 5.17
CA GLY A 45 2.13 -9.42 6.53
C GLY A 45 1.77 -8.26 7.47
N ASN A 46 1.72 -7.02 7.00
CA ASN A 46 1.27 -5.90 7.83
C ASN A 46 -0.27 -5.86 7.90
N SER A 47 -0.84 -6.19 9.06
CA SER A 47 -2.29 -6.25 9.28
C SER A 47 -2.95 -4.87 9.24
N ASP A 48 -2.25 -3.82 9.69
CA ASP A 48 -2.77 -2.46 9.67
C ASP A 48 -2.93 -1.98 8.23
N ALA A 49 -1.98 -2.30 7.36
CA ALA A 49 -2.09 -2.02 5.93
C ALA A 49 -3.33 -2.66 5.30
N ALA A 50 -3.72 -3.87 5.71
CA ALA A 50 -4.95 -4.51 5.22
C ALA A 50 -6.20 -3.73 5.63
N ARG A 51 -6.21 -3.18 6.85
CA ARG A 51 -7.28 -2.33 7.37
C ARG A 51 -7.34 -1.00 6.61
N TYR A 52 -6.23 -0.26 6.53
CA TYR A 52 -6.16 1.02 5.83
C TYR A 52 -6.53 0.89 4.36
N ARG A 53 -6.09 -0.17 3.67
CA ARG A 53 -6.49 -0.46 2.28
C ARG A 53 -8.02 -0.54 2.14
N LYS A 54 -8.68 -1.25 3.06
CA LYS A 54 -10.13 -1.43 3.04
C LYS A 54 -10.86 -0.12 3.30
N GLU A 55 -10.40 0.67 4.27
CA GLU A 55 -10.96 1.99 4.59
C GLU A 55 -10.83 2.93 3.38
N LEU A 56 -9.62 3.02 2.80
CA LEU A 56 -9.34 3.88 1.64
C LEU A 56 -10.13 3.47 0.40
N SER A 57 -10.37 2.17 0.19
CA SER A 57 -11.21 1.67 -0.92
C SER A 57 -12.65 2.21 -0.86
N GLY A 58 -13.13 2.61 0.33
CA GLY A 58 -14.46 3.23 0.47
C GLY A 58 -14.52 4.67 -0.04
N GLU A 59 -13.38 5.33 -0.18
CA GLU A 59 -13.26 6.73 -0.63
C GLU A 59 -12.83 6.83 -2.11
N MET A 60 -12.50 5.71 -2.75
CA MET A 60 -12.01 5.63 -4.12
C MET A 60 -13.11 5.19 -5.10
N SER A 61 -13.00 5.64 -6.34
CA SER A 61 -13.76 5.11 -7.47
C SER A 61 -13.30 3.70 -7.84
N ARG A 62 -14.14 2.97 -8.60
CA ARG A 62 -13.80 1.61 -9.06
C ARG A 62 -12.58 1.63 -9.98
N GLU A 63 -12.45 2.69 -10.77
CA GLU A 63 -11.35 2.94 -11.69
C GLU A 63 -10.04 3.15 -10.93
N GLU A 64 -10.05 3.96 -9.87
CA GLU A 64 -8.88 4.20 -9.02
C GLU A 64 -8.45 2.92 -8.27
N ILE A 65 -9.40 2.13 -7.77
CA ILE A 65 -9.10 0.84 -7.14
C ILE A 65 -8.46 -0.12 -8.14
N ALA A 66 -9.03 -0.22 -9.35
CA ALA A 66 -8.50 -1.08 -10.40
C ALA A 66 -7.07 -0.67 -10.78
N GLU A 67 -6.81 0.63 -10.90
CA GLU A 67 -5.48 1.15 -11.18
C GLU A 67 -4.50 0.88 -10.05
N ALA A 68 -4.87 1.17 -8.79
CA ALA A 68 -4.02 0.92 -7.64
C ALA A 68 -3.61 -0.57 -7.53
N GLN A 69 -4.55 -1.47 -7.80
CA GLN A 69 -4.26 -2.91 -7.84
C GLN A 69 -3.38 -3.30 -9.03
N ARG A 70 -3.57 -2.68 -10.21
CA ARG A 70 -2.74 -2.91 -11.40
C ARG A 70 -1.29 -2.53 -11.12
N VAL A 71 -1.06 -1.32 -10.63
CA VAL A 71 0.28 -0.81 -10.30
C VAL A 71 0.91 -1.61 -9.14
N ALA A 72 0.11 -2.09 -8.18
CA ALA A 72 0.62 -2.97 -7.12
C ALA A 72 1.13 -4.30 -7.67
N ARG A 73 0.40 -4.93 -8.59
CA ARG A 73 0.83 -6.18 -9.26
C ARG A 73 2.08 -5.96 -10.10
N GLU A 74 2.13 -4.88 -10.86
CA GLU A 74 3.29 -4.53 -11.68
C GLU A 74 4.55 -4.28 -10.83
N TRP A 75 4.39 -3.63 -9.68
CA TRP A 75 5.50 -3.44 -8.75
C TRP A 75 6.04 -4.77 -8.23
N LEU A 76 5.14 -5.67 -7.80
CA LEU A 76 5.47 -7.02 -7.30
C LEU A 76 6.05 -7.96 -8.36
N SER A 77 5.79 -7.73 -9.66
CA SER A 77 6.44 -8.51 -10.72
C SER A 77 7.85 -8.03 -11.02
N THR A 78 8.20 -6.82 -10.58
CA THR A 78 9.47 -6.15 -10.92
C THR A 78 10.43 -6.09 -9.72
N HIS A 79 9.95 -6.37 -8.51
CA HIS A 79 10.69 -6.32 -7.24
C HIS A 79 10.40 -7.56 -6.40
#